data_AF-A0A5E4L558-F1
#
_entry.id   AF-A0A5E4L558-F1
#
_cell.length_a   1.000
_cell.length_b   1.000
_cell.length_c   1.000
_cell.angle_alpha   90.00
_cell.angle_beta   90.00
_cell.angle_gamma   90.00
#
_symmetry.space_group_name_H-M   'P 1'
#
loop_
_entity.id
_entity.type
_entity.pdbx_description
1 polymer ?
#
loop_
_entity_poly.entity_id
_entity_poly.type
_entity_poly.pdbx_seq_one_letter_code
_entity_poly.pdbx_strand_id
1 'polypeptide(L)'
;MLTKILNLLIAVMLFAVLFMAIDDSIRVWGGKEEVNTIGIGDIAGPQKGGIFSDYIFSFELLSLLLLAALIGALYIAKKEA
;
A
#
# COMPACT_ATOMS: atom_id res chain seq x y z
N MET A 1 -16.85 21.60 -11.26
CA MET A 1 -16.26 20.80 -12.36
C MET A 1 -14.88 20.29 -12.01
N LEU A 2 -14.01 21.13 -11.42
CA LEU A 2 -12.66 20.75 -10.99
C LEU A 2 -12.62 19.50 -10.09
N THR A 3 -13.50 19.39 -9.10
CA THR A 3 -13.61 18.20 -8.22
C THR A 3 -13.97 16.92 -8.95
N LYS A 4 -14.85 17.00 -9.98
CA LYS A 4 -15.21 15.83 -10.79
C LYS A 4 -14.03 15.36 -11.65
N ILE A 5 -13.27 16.30 -12.20
CA ILE A 5 -12.06 16.03 -12.98
C ILE A 5 -10.96 15.44 -12.09
N LEU A 6 -10.78 15.97 -10.88
CA LEU A 6 -9.83 15.45 -9.90
C LEU A 6 -10.19 14.00 -9.49
N ASN A 7 -11.46 13.74 -9.20
CA ASN A 7 -11.93 12.40 -8.85
C ASN A 7 -11.73 11.40 -10.01
N LEU A 8 -11.97 11.84 -11.25
CA LEU A 8 -11.70 11.03 -12.44
C LEU A 8 -10.22 10.71 -12.58
N LEU A 9 -9.34 11.70 -12.35
CA LEU A 9 -7.88 11.53 -12.38
C LEU A 9 -7.41 10.52 -11.32
N ILE A 10 -7.93 10.62 -10.10
CA ILE A 10 -7.63 9.68 -9.01
C ILE A 10 -8.10 8.27 -9.40
N ALA A 11 -9.31 8.12 -9.93
CA ALA A 11 -9.85 6.83 -10.36
C ALA A 11 -8.99 6.19 -11.47
N VAL A 12 -8.55 6.98 -12.46
CA VAL A 12 -7.68 6.52 -13.54
C VAL A 12 -6.30 6.09 -13.01
N MET A 13 -5.71 6.87 -12.09
CA MET A 13 -4.46 6.47 -11.44
C MET A 13 -4.60 5.16 -10.65
N LEU A 14 -5.69 5.00 -9.92
CA LEU A 14 -5.98 3.77 -9.16
C LEU A 14 -6.09 2.57 -10.10
N PHE A 15 -6.78 2.73 -11.23
CA PHE A 15 -6.89 1.69 -12.25
C PHE A 15 -5.53 1.34 -12.86
N ALA A 16 -4.69 2.34 -13.15
CA ALA A 16 -3.35 2.13 -13.70
C ALA A 16 -2.46 1.33 -12.73
N VAL A 17 -2.46 1.69 -11.44
CA VAL A 17 -1.69 0.97 -10.40
C VAL A 17 -2.18 -0.47 -10.25
N LEU A 18 -3.50 -0.70 -10.27
CA LEU A 18 -4.06 -2.05 -10.21
C LEU A 18 -3.62 -2.91 -11.40
N PHE A 19 -3.69 -2.39 -12.62
CA PHE A 19 -3.22 -3.10 -13.80
C PHE A 19 -1.73 -3.41 -13.73
N MET A 20 -0.91 -2.47 -13.26
CA MET A 20 0.52 -2.65 -13.12
C MET A 20 0.85 -3.73 -12.08
N ALA A 21 0.11 -3.77 -10.96
CA ALA A 21 0.26 -4.80 -9.94
C ALA A 21 -0.15 -6.19 -10.43
N ILE A 22 -1.22 -6.29 -11.23
CA ILE A 22 -1.65 -7.54 -11.83
C ILE A 22 -0.62 -8.04 -12.85
N ASP A 23 -0.13 -7.16 -13.72
CA ASP A 23 0.89 -7.51 -14.73
C ASP A 23 2.19 -7.98 -14.08
N ASP A 24 2.66 -7.27 -13.05
CA ASP A 24 3.87 -7.67 -12.33
C ASP A 24 3.67 -9.00 -11.59
N SER A 25 2.49 -9.23 -11.00
CA SER A 25 2.13 -10.51 -10.39
C SER A 25 2.18 -11.65 -11.41
N ILE A 26 1.57 -11.49 -12.58
CA ILE A 26 1.59 -12.52 -13.63
C ILE A 26 3.00 -12.74 -14.17
N ARG A 27 3.78 -11.69 -14.39
CA ARG A 27 5.16 -11.79 -14.90
C ARG A 27 6.11 -12.44 -13.89
N VAL A 28 5.96 -12.12 -12.61
CA VAL A 28 6.87 -12.60 -11.56
C VAL A 28 6.46 -14.00 -11.06
N TRP A 29 5.16 -14.32 -11.03
CA TRP A 29 4.63 -15.54 -10.41
C TRP A 29 3.97 -16.50 -11.40
N GLY A 30 3.58 -16.06 -12.60
CA GLY A 30 2.96 -16.89 -13.62
C GLY A 30 3.95 -17.88 -14.23
N GLY A 31 3.65 -19.17 -14.13
CA GLY A 31 4.39 -20.24 -14.82
C GLY A 31 5.68 -20.71 -14.13
N LYS A 32 5.96 -20.29 -12.89
CA LYS A 32 7.08 -20.82 -12.10
C LYS A 32 6.61 -21.97 -11.21
N GLU A 33 7.28 -23.12 -11.31
CA GLU A 33 7.02 -24.30 -10.44
C GLU A 33 7.55 -24.08 -9.01
N GLU A 34 8.56 -23.23 -8.85
CA GLU A 34 9.08 -22.82 -7.55
C GLU A 34 8.63 -21.39 -7.22
N VAL A 35 7.98 -21.24 -6.07
CA VAL A 35 7.68 -19.94 -5.47
C VAL A 35 9.01 -19.30 -5.08
N ASN A 36 9.25 -18.05 -5.48
CA ASN A 36 10.30 -17.24 -4.86
C ASN A 36 9.98 -17.14 -3.37
N THR A 37 10.62 -17.96 -2.54
CA THR A 37 10.41 -17.95 -1.10
C THR A 37 11.03 -16.67 -0.55
N ILE A 38 10.20 -15.64 -0.38
CA ILE A 38 10.57 -14.48 0.42
C ILE A 38 10.55 -14.96 1.87
N GLY A 39 11.73 -15.26 2.41
CA GLY A 39 11.85 -15.70 3.80
C GLY A 39 11.65 -14.53 4.75
N ILE A 40 11.28 -14.81 6.01
CA ILE A 40 11.23 -13.78 7.07
C ILE A 40 12.57 -13.05 7.19
N GLY A 41 13.69 -13.74 6.93
CA GLY A 41 15.03 -13.14 6.88
C GLY A 41 15.24 -12.13 5.75
N ASP A 42 14.50 -12.20 4.65
CA ASP A 42 14.56 -11.21 3.57
C ASP A 42 13.63 -10.00 3.85
N ILE A 43 12.57 -10.19 4.64
CA ILE A 43 11.60 -9.14 5.02
C ILE A 43 12.04 -8.37 6.27
N ALA A 44 12.70 -9.05 7.20
CA ALA A 44 12.99 -8.53 8.55
C ALA A 44 14.41 -8.89 9.05
N GLY A 45 15.23 -9.54 8.23
CA GLY A 45 16.56 -9.96 8.66
C GLY A 45 17.58 -8.81 8.69
N PRO A 46 18.51 -8.82 9.65
CA PRO A 46 19.51 -7.75 9.84
C PRO A 46 20.56 -7.69 8.72
N GLN A 47 20.68 -8.71 7.87
CA GLN A 47 21.75 -8.82 6.88
C GLN A 47 21.40 -8.23 5.50
N LYS A 48 20.11 -8.02 5.18
CA LYS A 48 19.68 -7.64 3.82
C LYS A 48 18.89 -6.34 3.71
N GLY A 49 18.59 -5.66 4.83
CA GLY A 49 17.76 -4.46 4.77
C GLY A 49 16.30 -4.85 4.49
N GLY A 50 15.62 -5.29 5.55
CA GLY A 50 14.21 -5.66 5.48
C GLY A 50 13.30 -4.43 5.53
N ILE A 51 12.03 -4.58 5.12
CA ILE A 51 11.04 -3.50 5.18
C ILE A 51 10.88 -2.92 6.59
N PHE A 52 11.07 -3.77 7.62
CA PHE A 52 10.98 -3.37 9.03
C PHE A 52 12.29 -2.80 9.60
N SER A 53 13.39 -2.85 8.85
CA SER A 53 14.68 -2.25 9.21
C SER A 53 14.83 -0.93 8.48
N ASP A 54 14.80 -0.95 7.15
CA ASP A 54 15.15 0.20 6.30
C ASP A 54 14.05 1.27 6.31
N TYR A 55 12.79 0.86 6.55
CA TYR A 55 11.62 1.73 6.49
C TYR A 55 10.87 1.84 7.81
N ILE A 56 11.51 1.52 8.95
CA ILE A 56 10.87 1.56 10.26
C ILE A 56 10.22 2.91 10.54
N PHE A 57 10.92 4.01 10.21
CA PHE A 57 10.41 5.37 10.37
C PHE A 57 9.24 5.67 9.43
N SER A 58 9.29 5.18 8.18
CA SER A 58 8.19 5.35 7.23
C SER A 58 6.92 4.62 7.71
N PHE A 59 7.06 3.41 8.28
CA PHE A 59 5.94 2.67 8.86
C PHE A 59 5.38 3.36 10.10
N GLU A 60 6.22 3.95 10.95
CA GLU A 60 5.79 4.72 12.11
C GLU A 60 4.93 5.92 11.68
N LEU A 61 5.40 6.72 10.72
CA LEU A 61 4.63 7.84 10.19
C LEU A 61 3.31 7.42 9.53
N LEU A 62 3.33 6.32 8.75
CA LEU A 62 2.13 5.77 8.15
C LEU A 62 1.12 5.32 9.21
N SER A 63 1.59 4.72 10.32
CA SER A 63 0.70 4.30 11.41
C SER A 63 0.00 5.50 12.07
N LEU A 64 0.72 6.61 12.28
CA LEU A 64 0.16 7.85 12.83
C LEU A 64 -0.84 8.49 11.85
N LEU A 65 -0.52 8.48 10.56
CA LEU A 65 -1.42 8.98 9.52
C LEU A 65 -2.73 8.17 9.48
N LEU A 66 -2.65 6.84 9.51
CA LEU A 66 -3.81 5.95 9.52
C LEU A 66 -4.65 6.15 10.80
N LEU A 67 -4.00 6.33 11.94
CA LEU A 67 -4.68 6.64 13.20
C LEU A 67 -5.44 7.98 13.11
N ALA A 68 -4.82 9.03 12.59
CA ALA A 68 -5.46 10.32 12.39
C ALA A 68 -6.65 10.21 11.42
N ALA A 69 -6.50 9.46 10.33
CA ALA A 69 -7.58 9.20 9.38
C ALA A 69 -8.76 8.47 10.03
N LEU A 70 -8.49 7.46 10.87
CA LEU A 70 -9.53 6.74 11.62
C LEU A 70 -10.29 7.66 12.58
N ILE A 71 -9.57 8.47 13.36
CA ILE A 71 -10.19 9.45 14.27
C ILE A 71 -11.05 10.45 13.48
N GLY A 72 -10.53 10.96 12.35
CA GLY A 72 -11.27 11.86 11.47
C GLY A 72 -12.54 11.23 10.91
N ALA A 73 -12.48 9.98 10.45
CA ALA A 73 -13.63 9.24 9.95
C ALA A 73 -14.70 9.05 11.04
N LEU A 74 -14.29 8.67 12.26
CA LEU A 74 -15.21 8.54 13.40
C LEU A 74 -15.85 9.88 13.79
N TYR A 75 -15.08 10.97 13.77
CA TYR A 75 -15.60 12.30 14.08
C TYR A 75 -16.66 12.75 13.07
N ILE A 76 -16.41 12.53 11.76
CA ILE A 76 -17.39 12.83 10.71
C ILE A 76 -18.64 11.95 10.89
N ALA A 77 -18.47 10.65 11.07
CA ALA A 77 -19.58 9.72 11.29
C ALA A 77 -20.43 10.10 12.50
N LYS A 78 -19.81 10.55 13.60
CA LYS A 78 -20.51 11.03 14.80
C LYS A 78 -21.25 12.35 14.59
N LYS A 79 -20.82 13.19 13.65
CA LYS A 79 -21.52 14.45 13.33
C LYS A 79 -22.76 14.20 12.47
N GLU A 80 -22.77 13.11 11.70
CA GLU A 80 -23.88 12.74 10.82
C GLU A 80 -24.94 11.86 11.49
N ALA A 81 -24.63 11.24 12.63
CA ALA A 81 -25.54 10.47 13.49
C ALA A 81 -26.23 11.35 14.55
#